data_AF-A0A838PAV5-F1
#
_entry.id   AF-A0A838PAV5-F1
#
_cell.length_a   1.000
_cell.length_b   1.000
_cell.length_c   1.000
_cell.angle_alpha   90.00
_cell.angle_beta   90.00
_cell.angle_gamma   90.00
#
_symmetry.space_group_name_H-M   'P 1'
#
loop_
_entity.id
_entity.type
_entity.pdbx_description
1 polymer ?
#
loop_
_entity_poly.entity_id
_entity_poly.type
_entity_poly.pdbx_seq_one_letter_code
_entity_poly.pdbx_strand_id
1 'polypeptide(L)'
;METLKFVTLALCLVFAGQEVRSLEPNHPVEREIASGEAHAYQITLAEGQYLAVTVEQRGIDVGVQMLGPDGNLIVEFNFEARKQSQEKVEQVAEVTGSYRLNVQAKGERDAAGYEIRVAELRAATEKDRALQGARKLSIEFLKMYRAGKYDEARPLAEQVLEIREKALGLEHPCRNFFQQSCSDLHGQGRLCQSRGGISARDRHLGESVRARTP
;
A
#
# COMPACT_ATOMS: atom_id res chain seq x y z
N MET A 1 29.84 -41.85 1.10
CA MET A 1 29.85 -40.39 1.26
C MET A 1 29.02 -39.81 0.14
N GLU A 2 27.72 -39.67 0.38
CA GLU A 2 26.74 -39.19 -0.58
C GLU A 2 26.74 -37.67 -0.59
N THR A 3 26.94 -37.07 -1.77
CA THR A 3 26.78 -35.63 -1.98
C THR A 3 25.35 -35.33 -2.38
N LEU A 4 24.72 -34.55 -1.50
CA LEU A 4 23.37 -33.98 -1.56
C LEU A 4 23.05 -33.35 -2.93
N LYS A 5 21.95 -33.80 -3.54
CA LYS A 5 21.32 -33.13 -4.68
C LYS A 5 20.63 -31.86 -4.18
N PHE A 6 21.06 -30.69 -4.66
CA PHE A 6 20.28 -29.45 -4.54
C PHE A 6 18.99 -29.61 -5.34
N VAL A 7 17.87 -29.83 -4.66
CA VAL A 7 16.55 -29.64 -5.25
C VAL A 7 16.29 -28.14 -5.22
N THR A 8 16.57 -27.49 -6.35
CA THR A 8 16.07 -26.14 -6.62
C THR A 8 14.56 -26.25 -6.72
N LEU A 9 13.87 -25.90 -5.63
CA LEU A 9 12.42 -25.74 -5.62
C LEU A 9 12.09 -24.49 -6.44
N ALA A 10 12.03 -24.64 -7.76
CA ALA A 10 11.37 -23.67 -8.61
C ALA A 10 9.89 -23.72 -8.24
N LEU A 11 9.42 -22.73 -7.47
CA LEU A 11 7.99 -22.43 -7.33
C LEU A 11 7.51 -21.90 -8.69
N CYS A 12 7.36 -22.80 -9.65
CA CYS A 12 6.66 -22.56 -10.88
C CYS A 12 5.18 -22.52 -10.51
N LEU A 13 4.67 -21.33 -10.18
CA LEU A 13 3.24 -21.09 -10.07
C LEU A 13 2.63 -21.34 -11.45
N VAL A 14 2.11 -22.55 -11.63
CA VAL A 14 1.31 -22.92 -12.77
C VAL A 14 0.00 -22.14 -12.68
N PHE A 15 -0.06 -20.96 -13.29
CA PHE A 15 -1.33 -20.27 -13.57
C PHE A 15 -1.98 -20.90 -14.81
N ALA A 16 -2.20 -22.22 -14.80
CA ALA A 16 -2.94 -22.88 -15.86
C ALA A 16 -4.44 -22.74 -15.58
N GLY A 17 -5.11 -21.85 -16.30
CA GLY A 17 -6.58 -21.86 -16.44
C GLY A 17 -7.39 -20.82 -15.67
N GLN A 18 -6.78 -19.80 -15.04
CA GLN A 18 -7.57 -18.73 -14.41
C GLN A 18 -8.21 -17.83 -15.46
N GLU A 19 -9.54 -17.89 -15.57
CA GLU A 19 -10.35 -17.00 -16.39
C GLU A 19 -10.13 -15.55 -15.95
N VAL A 20 -9.48 -14.75 -16.80
CA VAL A 20 -9.30 -13.32 -16.55
C VAL A 20 -10.59 -12.60 -16.93
N ARG A 21 -11.29 -12.05 -15.93
CA ARG A 21 -12.58 -11.38 -16.14
C ARG A 21 -12.41 -9.87 -16.36
N SER A 22 -13.17 -9.29 -17.28
CA SER A 22 -13.23 -7.83 -17.43
C SER A 22 -13.92 -7.20 -16.21
N LEU A 23 -13.35 -6.13 -15.67
CA LEU A 23 -13.96 -5.34 -14.60
C LEU A 23 -14.49 -4.03 -15.19
N GLU A 24 -15.82 -3.83 -15.09
CA GLU A 24 -16.50 -2.68 -15.68
C GLU A 24 -17.07 -1.74 -14.60
N PRO A 25 -17.04 -0.42 -14.81
CA PRO A 25 -17.73 0.53 -13.94
C PRO A 25 -19.21 0.19 -13.75
N ASN A 26 -19.71 0.33 -12.52
CA ASN A 26 -21.10 0.06 -12.11
C ASN A 26 -21.56 -1.40 -12.23
N HIS A 27 -20.67 -2.35 -12.53
CA HIS A 27 -20.99 -3.78 -12.60
C HIS A 27 -20.18 -4.53 -11.54
N PRO A 28 -20.62 -4.54 -10.27
CA PRO A 28 -19.96 -5.29 -9.22
C PRO A 28 -19.93 -6.79 -9.57
N VAL A 29 -18.85 -7.46 -9.22
CA VAL A 29 -18.68 -8.89 -9.43
C VAL A 29 -18.58 -9.60 -8.09
N GLU A 30 -19.54 -10.48 -7.83
CA GLU A 30 -19.52 -11.37 -6.68
C GLU A 30 -18.92 -12.73 -7.08
N ARG A 31 -18.06 -13.27 -6.22
CA ARG A 31 -17.40 -14.57 -6.41
C ARG A 31 -17.23 -15.29 -5.08
N GLU A 32 -17.30 -16.60 -5.12
CA GLU A 32 -16.75 -17.47 -4.07
C GLU A 32 -15.32 -17.83 -4.41
N ILE A 33 -14.45 -17.88 -3.41
CA ILE A 33 -13.03 -18.21 -3.55
C ILE A 33 -12.59 -19.17 -2.43
N ALA A 34 -11.87 -20.22 -2.82
CA ALA A 34 -11.29 -21.19 -1.89
C ALA A 34 -9.91 -20.77 -1.38
N SER A 35 -9.47 -21.30 -0.24
CA SER A 35 -8.11 -21.00 0.25
C SER A 35 -7.03 -21.47 -0.72
N GLY A 36 -6.06 -20.58 -0.98
CA GLY A 36 -5.01 -20.81 -1.98
C GLY A 36 -5.43 -20.52 -3.43
N GLU A 37 -6.72 -20.28 -3.69
CA GLU A 37 -7.20 -19.84 -4.99
C GLU A 37 -6.92 -18.35 -5.22
N ALA A 38 -6.80 -17.98 -6.50
CA ALA A 38 -6.78 -16.60 -6.93
C ALA A 38 -7.77 -16.37 -8.07
N HIS A 39 -8.24 -15.13 -8.21
CA HIS A 39 -9.02 -14.68 -9.36
C HIS A 39 -8.35 -13.48 -9.99
N ALA A 40 -8.35 -13.45 -11.31
CA ALA A 40 -7.76 -12.38 -12.09
C ALA A 40 -8.84 -11.53 -12.76
N TYR A 41 -8.68 -10.22 -12.66
CA TYR A 41 -9.51 -9.22 -13.30
C TYR A 41 -8.66 -8.31 -14.16
N GLN A 42 -9.23 -7.80 -15.24
CA GLN A 42 -8.55 -6.82 -16.10
C GLN A 42 -9.42 -5.59 -16.33
N ILE A 43 -8.77 -4.44 -16.47
CA ILE A 43 -9.40 -3.18 -16.81
C ILE A 43 -8.46 -2.36 -17.69
N THR A 44 -8.99 -1.79 -18.77
CA THR A 44 -8.20 -0.89 -19.64
C THR A 44 -8.27 0.52 -19.09
N LEU A 45 -7.11 1.12 -18.85
CA LEU A 45 -6.98 2.50 -18.40
C LEU A 45 -6.22 3.31 -19.46
N ALA A 46 -6.66 4.54 -19.70
CA ALA A 46 -5.88 5.54 -20.43
C ALA A 46 -4.89 6.23 -19.49
N GLU A 47 -3.76 6.66 -20.04
CA GLU A 47 -2.78 7.47 -19.31
C GLU A 47 -3.45 8.67 -18.65
N GLY A 48 -3.11 8.92 -17.39
CA GLY A 48 -3.68 10.00 -16.58
C GLY A 48 -5.07 9.70 -16.01
N GLN A 49 -5.65 8.51 -16.22
CA GLN A 49 -6.87 8.10 -15.50
C GLN A 49 -6.57 7.64 -14.08
N TYR A 50 -7.47 7.98 -13.17
CA TYR A 50 -7.54 7.47 -11.82
C TYR A 50 -8.59 6.36 -11.73
N LEU A 51 -8.20 5.25 -11.10
CA LEU A 51 -9.02 4.10 -10.78
C LEU A 51 -9.06 3.91 -9.26
N ALA A 52 -10.25 3.76 -8.72
CA ALA A 52 -10.48 3.19 -7.39
C ALA A 52 -11.30 1.90 -7.51
N VAL A 53 -10.78 0.80 -6.98
CA VAL A 53 -11.47 -0.49 -6.86
C VAL A 53 -11.66 -0.82 -5.39
N THR A 54 -12.85 -1.30 -5.03
CA THR A 54 -13.13 -1.80 -3.68
C THR A 54 -13.38 -3.29 -3.73
N VAL A 55 -12.80 -4.03 -2.79
CA VAL A 55 -13.04 -5.45 -2.57
C VAL A 55 -13.62 -5.63 -1.18
N GLU A 56 -14.87 -6.08 -1.09
CA GLU A 56 -15.57 -6.35 0.17
C GLU A 56 -15.47 -7.83 0.52
N GLN A 57 -14.94 -8.10 1.72
CA GLN A 57 -14.72 -9.46 2.22
C GLN A 57 -16.03 -10.05 2.77
N ARG A 58 -16.43 -11.24 2.32
CA ARG A 58 -17.66 -11.93 2.79
C ARG A 58 -17.34 -13.33 3.32
N GLY A 59 -16.78 -13.37 4.52
CA GLY A 59 -16.50 -14.63 5.24
C GLY A 59 -15.12 -15.23 4.98
N ILE A 60 -14.29 -14.61 4.13
CA ILE A 60 -12.89 -14.98 3.88
C ILE A 60 -12.03 -13.72 3.77
N ASP A 61 -10.81 -13.78 4.29
CA ASP A 61 -9.82 -12.72 4.13
C ASP A 61 -9.22 -12.81 2.72
N VAL A 62 -9.10 -11.67 2.04
CA VAL A 62 -8.53 -11.63 0.68
C VAL A 62 -7.48 -10.54 0.58
N GLY A 63 -6.39 -10.83 -0.13
CA GLY A 63 -5.43 -9.84 -0.58
C GLY A 63 -5.66 -9.44 -2.04
N VAL A 64 -5.27 -8.22 -2.40
CA VAL A 64 -5.37 -7.72 -3.78
C VAL A 64 -4.00 -7.21 -4.24
N GLN A 65 -3.59 -7.63 -5.43
CA GLN A 65 -2.40 -7.13 -6.12
C GLN A 65 -2.80 -6.46 -7.42
N MET A 66 -2.10 -5.38 -7.79
CA MET A 66 -2.31 -4.71 -9.07
C MET A 66 -1.04 -4.75 -9.91
N LEU A 67 -1.18 -5.23 -11.15
CA LEU A 67 -0.12 -5.31 -12.15
C LEU A 67 -0.38 -4.30 -13.27
N GLY A 68 0.71 -3.73 -13.78
CA GLY A 68 0.70 -2.83 -14.91
C GLY A 68 0.56 -3.56 -16.25
N PRO A 69 0.40 -2.80 -17.35
CA PRO A 69 0.34 -3.36 -18.70
C PRO A 69 1.62 -4.08 -19.13
N ASP A 70 2.76 -3.75 -18.49
CA ASP A 70 4.05 -4.41 -18.65
C ASP A 70 4.16 -5.74 -17.88
N GLY A 71 3.13 -6.11 -17.10
CA GLY A 71 3.12 -7.29 -16.24
C GLY A 71 3.88 -7.11 -14.94
N ASN A 72 4.45 -5.94 -14.67
CA ASN A 72 5.13 -5.67 -13.40
C ASN A 72 4.12 -5.36 -12.31
N LEU A 73 4.41 -5.83 -11.09
CA LEU A 73 3.64 -5.47 -9.91
C LEU A 73 3.80 -3.98 -9.63
N ILE A 74 2.69 -3.23 -9.63
CA ILE A 74 2.70 -1.80 -9.30
C ILE A 74 2.54 -1.61 -7.79
N VAL A 75 1.60 -2.36 -7.19
CA VAL A 75 1.34 -2.31 -5.76
C VAL A 75 0.92 -3.69 -5.23
N GLU A 76 1.55 -4.12 -4.15
CA GLU A 76 1.04 -5.13 -3.22
C GLU A 76 0.25 -4.40 -2.12
N PHE A 77 -1.07 -4.45 -2.14
CA PHE A 77 -1.90 -3.94 -1.05
C PHE A 77 -1.86 -4.95 0.08
N ASN A 78 -0.75 -4.97 0.81
CA ASN A 78 -0.57 -5.84 1.96
C ASN A 78 0.22 -5.11 3.04
N PHE A 79 -0.22 -3.93 3.50
CA PHE A 79 0.10 -3.40 4.85
C PHE A 79 -0.57 -2.05 5.17
N GLU A 80 -1.89 -1.95 5.07
CA GLU A 80 -2.60 -1.12 6.04
C GLU A 80 -3.66 -2.03 6.63
N ALA A 81 -3.37 -2.61 7.79
CA ALA A 81 -4.35 -3.32 8.61
C ALA A 81 -5.43 -2.32 9.06
N ARG A 82 -6.25 -1.85 8.13
CA ARG A 82 -7.53 -1.26 8.48
C ARG A 82 -8.37 -2.45 8.87
N LYS A 83 -8.83 -2.45 10.12
CA LYS A 83 -9.95 -3.29 10.59
C LYS A 83 -11.26 -2.88 9.88
N GLN A 84 -11.23 -2.73 8.55
CA GLN A 84 -12.37 -2.38 7.73
C GLN A 84 -12.51 -3.51 6.73
N SER A 85 -13.72 -4.07 6.66
CA SER A 85 -14.15 -5.17 5.80
C SER A 85 -14.02 -4.93 4.28
N GLN A 86 -13.28 -3.90 3.89
CA GLN A 86 -13.14 -3.41 2.52
C GLN A 86 -11.69 -3.05 2.21
N GLU A 87 -11.11 -3.73 1.23
CA GLU A 87 -9.83 -3.40 0.64
C GLU A 87 -10.04 -2.38 -0.49
N LYS A 88 -9.26 -1.30 -0.51
CA LYS A 88 -9.35 -0.27 -1.56
C LYS A 88 -8.04 -0.15 -2.32
N VAL A 89 -8.10 -0.41 -3.62
CA VAL A 89 -7.01 -0.24 -4.57
C VAL A 89 -7.19 1.11 -5.28
N GLU A 90 -6.17 1.97 -5.23
CA GLU A 90 -6.20 3.29 -5.86
C GLU A 90 -4.96 3.47 -6.77
N GLN A 91 -5.18 3.75 -8.05
CA GLN A 91 -4.13 3.83 -9.07
C GLN A 91 -4.38 4.96 -10.06
N VAL A 92 -3.35 5.73 -10.38
CA VAL A 92 -3.28 6.61 -11.55
C VAL A 92 -2.49 5.90 -12.65
N ALA A 93 -3.10 5.67 -13.80
CA ALA A 93 -2.44 5.05 -14.94
C ALA A 93 -1.34 5.98 -15.49
N GLU A 94 -0.10 5.49 -15.51
CA GLU A 94 1.05 6.23 -16.06
C GLU A 94 1.26 5.98 -17.54
N VAL A 95 0.67 4.88 -18.03
CA VAL A 95 0.67 4.51 -19.44
C VAL A 95 -0.70 3.97 -19.78
N THR A 96 -1.11 4.14 -21.03
CA THR A 96 -2.35 3.52 -21.52
C THR A 96 -2.14 2.02 -21.66
N GLY A 97 -3.07 1.21 -21.13
CA GLY A 97 -3.00 -0.24 -21.31
C GLY A 97 -3.96 -1.02 -20.42
N SER A 98 -3.83 -2.35 -20.49
CA SER A 98 -4.62 -3.28 -19.68
C SER A 98 -3.92 -3.53 -18.35
N TYR A 99 -4.53 -3.07 -17.26
CA TYR A 99 -4.08 -3.34 -15.90
C TYR A 99 -4.78 -4.60 -15.37
N ARG A 100 -4.10 -5.37 -14.52
CA ARG A 100 -4.62 -6.61 -13.94
C ARG A 100 -4.72 -6.50 -12.42
N LEU A 101 -5.87 -6.91 -11.85
CA LEU A 101 -6.03 -7.12 -10.42
C LEU A 101 -6.10 -8.61 -10.11
N ASN A 102 -5.28 -9.07 -9.17
CA ASN A 102 -5.33 -10.44 -8.66
C ASN A 102 -5.89 -10.41 -7.25
N VAL A 103 -7.02 -11.06 -7.04
CA VAL A 103 -7.62 -11.28 -5.71
C VAL A 103 -7.21 -12.67 -5.25
N GLN A 104 -6.65 -12.81 -4.06
CA GLN A 104 -6.19 -14.08 -3.51
C GLN A 104 -6.75 -14.30 -2.11
N ALA A 105 -7.29 -15.48 -1.86
CA ALA A 105 -7.73 -15.86 -0.52
C ALA A 105 -6.55 -16.07 0.44
N LYS A 106 -6.70 -15.60 1.67
CA LYS A 106 -5.75 -15.81 2.77
C LYS A 106 -6.35 -16.73 3.83
N GLY A 107 -5.49 -17.51 4.47
CA GLY A 107 -5.86 -18.40 5.58
C GLY A 107 -6.31 -19.79 5.15
N GLU A 108 -7.00 -20.47 6.07
CA GLU A 108 -7.43 -21.87 5.94
C GLU A 108 -8.96 -21.95 6.14
N ARG A 109 -9.70 -21.66 5.07
CA ARG A 109 -11.16 -21.88 4.92
C ARG A 109 -11.47 -22.63 3.64
N ASP A 110 -12.53 -23.42 3.64
CA ASP A 110 -12.95 -24.19 2.46
C ASP A 110 -13.28 -23.27 1.27
N ALA A 111 -14.24 -22.35 1.45
CA ALA A 111 -14.51 -21.24 0.52
C ALA A 111 -15.38 -20.19 1.22
N ALA A 112 -15.27 -18.93 0.79
CA ALA A 112 -16.30 -17.92 1.08
C ALA A 112 -16.33 -16.83 -0.01
N GLY A 113 -17.20 -15.84 0.16
CA GLY A 113 -17.45 -14.84 -0.85
C GLY A 113 -16.54 -13.61 -0.76
N TYR A 114 -16.46 -12.88 -1.86
CA TYR A 114 -16.13 -11.46 -1.88
C TYR A 114 -16.89 -10.76 -3.01
N GLU A 115 -16.99 -9.44 -2.91
CA GLU A 115 -17.44 -8.58 -4.01
C GLU A 115 -16.30 -7.67 -4.43
N ILE A 116 -16.07 -7.52 -5.75
CA ILE A 116 -15.16 -6.52 -6.31
C ILE A 116 -15.92 -5.56 -7.21
N ARG A 117 -15.65 -4.25 -7.09
CA ARG A 117 -16.25 -3.23 -7.96
C ARG A 117 -15.32 -2.07 -8.22
N VAL A 118 -15.48 -1.44 -9.39
CA VAL A 118 -14.91 -0.11 -9.66
C VAL A 118 -15.75 0.91 -8.91
N ALA A 119 -15.18 1.49 -7.87
CA ALA A 119 -15.81 2.56 -7.10
C ALA A 119 -15.69 3.91 -7.82
N GLU A 120 -14.59 4.13 -8.55
CA GLU A 120 -14.34 5.38 -9.25
C GLU A 120 -13.44 5.16 -10.46
N LEU A 121 -13.81 5.73 -11.61
CA LEU A 121 -12.98 5.78 -12.80
C LEU A 121 -13.16 7.15 -13.47
N ARG A 122 -12.10 7.95 -13.49
CA ARG A 122 -12.14 9.33 -14.02
C ARG A 122 -10.75 9.83 -14.38
N ALA A 123 -10.63 11.04 -14.90
CA ALA A 123 -9.33 11.71 -14.99
C ALA A 123 -8.72 11.92 -13.59
N ALA A 124 -7.41 11.71 -13.47
CA ALA A 124 -6.69 11.96 -12.24
C ALA A 124 -6.60 13.45 -11.96
N THR A 125 -6.83 13.81 -10.70
CA THR A 125 -6.56 15.14 -10.17
C THR A 125 -5.09 15.26 -9.77
N GLU A 126 -4.65 16.48 -9.47
CA GLU A 126 -3.32 16.70 -8.88
C GLU A 126 -3.17 15.98 -7.54
N LYS A 127 -4.23 15.93 -6.74
CA LYS A 127 -4.27 15.18 -5.49
C LYS A 127 -4.01 13.69 -5.71
N ASP A 128 -4.65 13.08 -6.71
CA ASP A 128 -4.45 11.65 -7.00
C ASP A 128 -3.01 11.36 -7.43
N ARG A 129 -2.45 12.21 -8.30
CA ARG A 129 -1.05 12.13 -8.75
C ARG A 129 -0.07 12.27 -7.59
N ALA A 130 -0.31 13.24 -6.70
CA ALA A 130 0.51 13.44 -5.51
C ALA A 130 0.47 12.20 -4.60
N LEU A 131 -0.72 11.66 -4.34
CA LEU A 131 -0.87 10.44 -3.53
C LEU A 131 -0.22 9.21 -4.17
N GLN A 132 -0.27 9.08 -5.50
CA GLN A 132 0.49 8.05 -6.21
C GLN A 132 1.99 8.20 -6.00
N GLY A 133 2.52 9.42 -6.14
CA GLY A 133 3.93 9.71 -5.83
C GLY A 133 4.30 9.30 -4.41
N ALA A 134 3.46 9.62 -3.42
CA ALA A 134 3.67 9.21 -2.03
C ALA A 134 3.65 7.68 -1.85
N ARG A 135 2.77 6.95 -2.54
CA ARG A 135 2.75 5.48 -2.51
C ARG A 135 4.06 4.89 -3.04
N LYS A 136 4.57 5.40 -4.18
CA LYS A 136 5.86 4.98 -4.73
C LYS A 136 7.02 5.24 -3.78
N LEU A 137 7.09 6.43 -3.19
CA LEU A 137 8.10 6.78 -2.18
C LEU A 137 8.00 5.88 -0.94
N SER A 138 6.80 5.46 -0.56
CA SER A 138 6.58 4.55 0.58
C SER A 138 7.20 3.17 0.32
N ILE A 139 7.16 2.67 -0.92
CA ILE A 139 7.79 1.39 -1.30
C ILE A 139 9.31 1.49 -1.12
N GLU A 140 9.93 2.56 -1.63
CA GLU A 140 11.38 2.75 -1.49
C GLU A 140 11.78 2.99 -0.03
N PHE A 141 10.98 3.74 0.73
CA PHE A 141 11.15 3.91 2.16
C PHE A 141 11.19 2.55 2.88
N LEU A 142 10.19 1.68 2.65
CA LEU A 142 10.11 0.37 3.29
C LEU A 142 11.30 -0.51 2.93
N LYS A 143 11.77 -0.44 1.68
CA LYS A 143 12.97 -1.17 1.23
C LYS A 143 14.21 -0.71 1.99
N MET A 144 14.45 0.59 2.11
CA MET A 144 15.60 1.14 2.84
C MET A 144 15.52 0.87 4.33
N TYR A 145 14.33 1.05 4.92
CA TYR A 145 14.08 0.78 6.33
C TYR A 145 14.36 -0.68 6.71
N ARG A 146 13.85 -1.63 5.91
CA ARG A 146 14.08 -3.07 6.11
C ARG A 146 15.54 -3.48 5.90
N ALA A 147 16.28 -2.75 5.07
CA ALA A 147 17.71 -2.94 4.87
C ALA A 147 18.57 -2.31 5.99
N GLY A 148 17.96 -1.68 7.01
CA GLY A 148 18.67 -0.97 8.09
C GLY A 148 19.31 0.34 7.65
N LYS A 149 19.04 0.82 6.43
CA LYS A 149 19.57 2.05 5.85
C LYS A 149 18.74 3.26 6.27
N TYR A 150 18.75 3.53 7.57
CA TYR A 150 17.88 4.51 8.19
C TYR A 150 18.12 5.95 7.72
N ASP A 151 19.38 6.32 7.43
CA ASP A 151 19.72 7.64 6.89
C ASP A 151 19.15 7.86 5.48
N GLU A 152 19.10 6.81 4.65
CA GLU A 152 18.49 6.85 3.31
C GLU A 152 16.95 6.80 3.39
N ALA A 153 16.39 6.09 4.39
CA ALA A 153 14.95 5.95 4.59
C ALA A 153 14.30 7.25 5.11
N ARG A 154 14.98 8.00 5.98
CA ARG A 154 14.45 9.21 6.62
C ARG A 154 13.88 10.24 5.63
N PRO A 155 14.63 10.74 4.62
CA PRO A 155 14.11 11.76 3.71
C PRO A 155 12.89 11.25 2.91
N LEU A 156 12.80 9.95 2.64
CA LEU A 156 11.65 9.35 1.96
C LEU A 156 10.41 9.40 2.87
N ALA A 157 10.55 9.08 4.16
CA ALA A 157 9.47 9.15 5.13
C ALA A 157 8.94 10.59 5.32
N GLU A 158 9.85 11.58 5.37
CA GLU A 158 9.50 13.00 5.47
C GLU A 158 8.71 13.48 4.24
N GLN A 159 9.17 13.13 3.02
CA GLN A 159 8.46 13.48 1.79
C GLN A 159 7.08 12.82 1.71
N VAL A 160 6.97 11.55 2.09
CA VAL A 160 5.67 10.85 2.12
C VAL A 160 4.71 11.53 3.08
N LEU A 161 5.18 11.90 4.28
CA LEU A 161 4.37 12.59 5.27
C LEU A 161 3.89 13.94 4.73
N GLU A 162 4.78 14.76 4.18
CA GLU A 162 4.43 16.08 3.64
C GLU A 162 3.37 15.99 2.53
N ILE A 163 3.55 15.06 1.59
CA ILE A 163 2.59 14.88 0.48
C ILE A 163 1.24 14.43 1.02
N ARG A 164 1.22 13.44 1.93
CA ARG A 164 -0.03 12.90 2.49
C ARG A 164 -0.75 13.90 3.38
N GLU A 165 -0.03 14.70 4.16
CA GLU A 165 -0.63 15.78 4.97
C GLU A 165 -1.30 16.83 4.08
N LYS A 166 -0.62 17.28 3.01
CA LYS A 166 -1.20 18.23 2.05
C LYS A 166 -2.42 17.67 1.32
N ALA A 167 -2.40 16.38 0.97
CA ALA A 167 -3.45 15.75 0.17
C ALA A 167 -4.67 15.28 1.00
N LEU A 168 -4.45 14.78 2.22
CA LEU A 168 -5.47 14.10 3.03
C LEU A 168 -5.85 14.88 4.29
N GLY A 169 -5.07 15.88 4.69
CA GLY A 169 -5.22 16.59 5.96
C GLY A 169 -4.53 15.90 7.13
N LEU A 170 -4.42 16.63 8.24
CA LEU A 170 -3.63 16.26 9.43
C LEU A 170 -4.23 15.12 10.28
N GLU A 171 -5.50 14.78 10.07
CA GLU A 171 -6.21 13.77 10.87
C GLU A 171 -6.21 12.38 10.22
N HIS A 172 -5.61 12.22 9.04
CA HIS A 172 -5.65 10.95 8.32
C HIS A 172 -4.80 9.87 9.03
N PRO A 173 -5.29 8.63 9.24
CA PRO A 173 -4.57 7.58 9.96
C PRO A 173 -3.15 7.27 9.47
N CYS A 174 -2.90 7.39 8.15
CA CYS A 174 -1.56 7.22 7.58
C CYS A 174 -0.51 8.18 8.17
N ARG A 175 -0.93 9.34 8.68
CA ARG A 175 -0.02 10.30 9.34
C ARG A 175 0.66 9.64 10.52
N ASN A 176 -0.08 8.92 11.37
CA ASN A 176 0.47 8.28 12.57
C ASN A 176 1.56 7.25 12.22
N PHE A 177 1.35 6.47 11.15
CA PHE A 177 2.34 5.47 10.72
C PHE A 177 3.67 6.13 10.29
N PHE A 178 3.61 7.14 9.42
CA PHE A 178 4.83 7.82 8.96
C PHE A 178 5.43 8.73 10.03
N GLN A 179 4.62 9.33 10.90
CA GLN A 179 5.10 10.11 12.03
C GLN A 179 5.82 9.23 13.06
N GLN A 180 5.29 8.03 13.36
CA GLN A 180 5.95 7.05 14.22
C GLN A 180 7.24 6.55 13.60
N SER A 181 7.21 6.17 12.32
CA SER A 181 8.41 5.78 11.57
C SER A 181 9.49 6.87 11.58
N CYS A 182 9.12 8.13 11.36
CA CYS A 182 10.03 9.28 11.45
C CYS A 182 10.57 9.49 12.88
N SER A 183 9.78 9.19 13.91
CA SER A 183 10.16 9.31 15.33
C SER A 183 11.11 8.20 15.77
N ASP A 184 10.89 6.97 15.31
CA ASP A 184 11.74 5.80 15.57
C ASP A 184 13.12 6.01 14.91
N LEU A 185 13.13 6.55 13.68
CA LEU A 185 14.36 7.02 13.02
C LEU A 185 15.01 8.19 13.77
N HIS A 186 14.23 8.99 14.49
CA HIS A 186 14.66 10.08 15.36
C HIS A 186 15.00 9.65 16.80
N GLY A 187 15.16 8.35 17.09
CA GLY A 187 15.84 7.87 18.30
C GLY A 187 17.26 8.44 18.52
N GLN A 188 17.74 9.31 17.62
CA GLN A 188 18.90 10.19 17.77
C GLN A 188 18.57 11.71 17.91
N GLY A 189 17.37 12.05 18.37
CA GLY A 189 17.05 13.36 18.97
C GLY A 189 16.54 14.47 18.03
N ARG A 190 15.22 14.50 17.79
CA ARG A 190 14.30 15.67 17.73
C ARG A 190 13.04 15.28 16.95
N LEU A 191 11.86 15.46 17.53
CA LEU A 191 10.57 15.28 16.84
C LEU A 191 10.62 15.89 15.43
N CYS A 192 10.27 15.12 14.40
CA CYS A 192 9.93 15.64 13.07
C CYS A 192 8.72 16.57 13.23
N GLN A 193 8.98 17.81 13.64
CA GLN A 193 7.99 18.87 13.61
C GLN A 193 7.79 19.17 12.13
N SER A 194 6.69 18.66 11.56
CA SER A 194 6.21 19.14 10.28
C SER A 194 6.20 20.68 10.34
N ARG A 195 6.79 21.32 9.33
CA ARG A 195 6.78 22.78 9.22
C ARG A 195 5.33 23.23 9.03
N GLY A 196 4.64 23.45 10.15
CA GLY A 196 3.20 23.71 10.16
C GLY A 196 2.61 23.70 11.56
N GLY A 197 3.11 24.57 12.45
CA GLY A 197 2.35 25.08 13.59
C GLY A 197 2.05 24.09 14.72
N ILE A 198 3.05 23.80 15.56
CA ILE A 198 2.75 23.47 16.96
C ILE A 198 2.56 24.80 17.68
N SER A 199 1.35 25.01 18.20
CA SER A 199 0.96 26.09 19.11
C SER A 199 2.06 26.35 20.13
N ALA A 200 2.31 27.62 20.46
CA ALA A 200 3.37 28.12 21.31
C ALA A 200 3.36 27.62 22.78
N ARG A 201 2.63 26.55 23.10
CA ARG A 201 2.44 26.01 24.44
C ARG A 201 3.46 24.94 24.86
N ASP A 202 4.19 24.32 23.94
CA ASP A 202 5.14 23.24 24.27
C ASP A 202 6.61 23.70 24.38
N ARG A 203 6.89 25.01 24.45
CA ARG A 203 8.26 25.54 24.62
C ARG A 203 8.81 25.45 26.05
N HIS A 204 8.17 24.70 26.97
CA HIS A 204 8.57 24.73 28.39
C HIS A 204 9.00 23.42 29.04
N LEU A 205 9.25 22.35 28.26
CA LEU A 205 9.73 21.08 28.83
C LEU A 205 11.13 20.65 28.34
N GLY A 206 11.93 21.61 27.83
CA GLY A 206 13.28 21.34 27.31
C GLY A 206 14.45 21.80 28.17
N GLU A 207 14.25 22.49 29.30
CA GLU A 207 15.35 23.16 30.02
C GLU A 207 15.67 22.63 31.43
N SER A 208 15.02 21.57 31.94
CA SER A 208 15.27 21.13 33.34
C SER A 208 16.23 19.94 33.53
N VAL A 209 16.96 19.48 32.50
CA VAL A 209 17.88 18.32 32.62
C VAL A 209 19.32 18.68 32.25
N ARG A 210 19.79 19.87 32.66
CA ARG A 210 21.22 20.22 32.70
C ARG A 210 21.55 21.09 33.92
N ALA A 211 21.25 20.61 35.13
CA ALA A 211 21.85 21.14 36.35
C ALA A 211 21.70 20.15 37.52
N ARG A 212 22.61 19.18 37.58
CA ARG A 212 22.99 18.27 38.69
C ARG A 212 23.93 17.27 38.00
N THR A 213 25.24 17.20 38.23
CA THR A 213 26.09 17.35 39.43
C THR A 213 27.57 17.35 38.93
N PRO A 214 28.63 17.53 39.74
CA PRO A 214 28.77 17.32 41.19
C PRO A 214 28.60 18.58 42.04
#